data_AF-A0A9E3HBA8-F1
#
_entry.id   AF-A0A9E3HBA8-F1
#
_cell.length_a   1.000
_cell.length_b   1.000
_cell.length_c   1.000
_cell.angle_alpha   90.00
_cell.angle_beta   90.00
_cell.angle_gamma   90.00
#
_symmetry.space_group_name_H-M   'P 1'
#
loop_
_entity.id
_entity.type
_entity.pdbx_description
1 polymer ?
#
loop_
_entity_poly.entity_id
_entity_poly.type
_entity_poly.pdbx_seq_one_letter_code
_entity_poly.pdbx_strand_id
1 'polypeptide(L)' 'MQVKRTIEIILDFPELGKRIKEAREKDGRSLTQICRDSGISRAYWYQLEGEDLRAPATEDIIRKIEQALNIDLGVKFDD' A
#
# COMPACT_ATOMS: atom_id res chain seq x y z
N MET A 1 31.01 -22.19 -0.54
CA MET A 1 29.64 -22.19 -1.11
C MET A 1 28.74 -21.47 -0.12
N GLN A 2 28.07 -20.40 -0.54
CA GLN A 2 27.15 -19.67 0.33
C GLN A 2 25.71 -20.01 -0.06
N VAL A 3 24.85 -20.15 0.94
CA VAL A 3 23.43 -20.47 0.76
C VAL A 3 22.63 -19.32 1.34
N LYS A 4 21.68 -18.79 0.56
CA LYS A 4 20.74 -17.75 0.97
C LYS A 4 19.42 -18.40 1.41
N ARG A 5 18.84 -17.91 2.49
CA ARG A 5 17.47 -18.18 2.91
C ARG A 5 16.66 -16.88 2.83
N THR A 6 15.45 -16.95 2.30
CA THR A 6 14.46 -15.86 2.36
C THR A 6 13.39 -16.25 3.37
N ILE A 7 12.98 -15.33 4.24
CA ILE A 7 11.84 -15.48 5.15
C ILE A 7 10.77 -14.50 4.67
N GLU A 8 9.54 -14.97 4.51
CA GLU A 8 8.38 -14.15 4.17
C GLU A 8 7.52 -14.01 5.43
N ILE A 9 7.16 -12.77 5.77
CA ILE A 9 6.31 -12.44 6.91
C ILE A 9 5.05 -11.76 6.35
N ILE A 10 3.89 -12.33 6.65
CA ILE A 10 2.59 -11.81 6.23
C ILE A 10 1.81 -11.47 7.50
N LEU A 11 1.41 -10.21 7.62
CA LEU A 11 0.60 -9.70 8.72
C LEU A 11 -0.67 -9.08 8.16
N ASP A 12 -1.77 -9.24 8.89
CA ASP A 12 -3.05 -8.62 8.56
C ASP A 12 -3.13 -7.21 9.16
N PHE A 13 -3.38 -6.22 8.30
CA PHE A 13 -3.64 -4.84 8.71
C PHE A 13 -5.09 -4.50 8.37
N PRO A 14 -6.05 -4.80 9.26
CA PRO A 14 -7.46 -4.51 9.00
C PRO A 14 -7.70 -3.01 8.84
N GLU A 15 -8.66 -2.64 7.99
CA GLU A 15 -9.02 -1.27 7.63
C GLU A 15 -7.91 -0.47 6.92
N LEU A 16 -6.81 -1.11 6.50
CA LEU A 16 -5.76 -0.44 5.74
C LEU A 16 -6.31 0.15 4.43
N GLY A 17 -7.19 -0.59 3.73
CA GLY A 17 -7.82 -0.12 2.51
C GLY A 17 -8.70 1.12 2.75
N LYS A 18 -9.45 1.11 3.86
CA LYS A 18 -10.26 2.26 4.28
C LYS A 18 -9.40 3.48 4.61
N ARG A 19 -8.28 3.32 5.32
CA ARG A 19 -7.34 4.41 5.63
C ARG A 19 -6.73 5.02 4.36
N ILE A 20 -6.37 4.19 3.38
CA ILE A 20 -5.88 4.64 2.07
C ILE A 20 -6.97 5.46 1.36
N LYS A 21 -8.21 4.97 1.37
CA LYS A 21 -9.35 5.67 0.76
C LYS A 21 -9.61 7.02 1.40
N GLU A 22 -9.67 7.08 2.73
CA GLU A 22 -9.87 8.32 3.47
C GLU A 22 -8.75 9.33 3.20
N ALA A 23 -7.50 8.87 3.10
CA ALA A 23 -6.37 9.71 2.77
C ALA A 23 -6.45 10.24 1.33
N ARG A 24 -6.82 9.39 0.36
CA ARG A 24 -7.06 9.82 -1.03
C ARG A 24 -8.18 10.85 -1.10
N GLU A 25 -9.28 10.67 -0.37
CA GLU A 25 -10.42 11.59 -0.40
C GLU A 25 -10.13 12.94 0.25
N LYS A 26 -9.20 12.98 1.20
CA LYS A 26 -8.67 14.22 1.78
C LYS A 26 -7.62 14.87 0.88
N ASP A 27 -7.01 14.12 -0.03
CA ASP A 27 -6.06 14.64 -0.99
C ASP A 27 -6.78 15.44 -2.09
N GLY A 28 -6.25 16.62 -2.42
CA GLY A 28 -6.83 17.47 -3.45
C GLY A 28 -6.52 17.04 -4.89
N ARG A 29 -5.62 16.07 -5.09
CA ARG A 29 -5.22 15.58 -6.42
C ARG A 29 -6.20 14.52 -6.93
N SER A 30 -6.26 14.39 -8.25
CA SER A 30 -7.01 13.29 -8.87
C SER A 30 -6.36 11.94 -8.57
N LEU A 31 -7.17 10.86 -8.52
CA LEU A 31 -6.66 9.49 -8.39
C LEU A 31 -5.61 9.18 -9.46
N THR A 32 -5.79 9.64 -10.70
CA THR A 32 -4.82 9.42 -11.78
C THR A 32 -3.45 10.03 -11.46
N GLN A 33 -3.43 11.22 -10.84
CA GLN A 33 -2.17 11.85 -10.43
C GLN A 33 -1.52 11.07 -9.28
N ILE A 34 -2.30 10.67 -8.27
CA ILE A 34 -1.78 9.89 -7.13
C ILE A 34 -1.23 8.54 -7.59
N CYS A 35 -1.92 7.86 -8.50
CA CYS A 35 -1.46 6.63 -9.15
C CYS A 35 -0.14 6.85 -9.90
N ARG A 36 0.01 7.98 -10.60
CA ARG A 36 1.25 8.33 -11.29
C ARG A 36 2.40 8.58 -10.30
N ASP A 37 2.13 9.29 -9.22
CA ASP A 37 3.11 9.65 -8.19
C ASP A 37 3.58 8.41 -7.39
N SER A 38 2.68 7.48 -7.11
CA SER A 38 2.96 6.20 -6.42
C SER A 38 3.48 5.09 -7.35
N GLY A 39 3.36 5.25 -8.67
CA GLY A 39 3.72 4.22 -9.64
C GLY A 39 2.78 3.00 -9.63
N ILE A 40 1.53 3.20 -9.19
CA ILE A 40 0.52 2.15 -9.01
C ILE A 40 -0.59 2.30 -10.05
N SER A 41 -1.10 1.19 -10.59
CA SER A 41 -2.24 1.24 -11.51
C SER A 41 -3.55 1.58 -10.79
N ARG A 42 -4.46 2.29 -11.46
CA ARG A 42 -5.79 2.60 -10.90
C ARG A 42 -6.57 1.36 -10.47
N ALA A 43 -6.48 0.27 -11.24
CA ALA A 43 -7.15 -0.98 -10.90
C ALA A 43 -6.65 -1.55 -9.57
N TYR A 44 -5.33 -1.59 -9.39
CA TYR A 44 -4.72 -2.07 -8.15
C TYR A 44 -5.03 -1.14 -6.96
N TRP A 45 -5.12 0.17 -7.19
CA TRP A 45 -5.55 1.12 -6.16
C TRP A 45 -6.97 0.81 -5.64
N TYR A 46 -7.93 0.56 -6.54
CA TYR A 46 -9.28 0.17 -6.12
C TYR A 46 -9.31 -1.17 -5.38
N GLN A 47 -8.45 -2.13 -5.76
CA GLN A 47 -8.32 -3.39 -5.03
C GLN A 47 -7.76 -3.18 -3.62
N LEU A 48 -6.78 -2.29 -3.45
CA LEU A 48 -6.28 -1.89 -2.13
C LEU A 48 -7.37 -1.25 -1.28
N GLU A 49 -8.09 -0.27 -1.82
CA GLU A 49 -9.17 0.41 -1.08
C GLU A 49 -10.32 -0.51 -0.69
N GLY A 50 -10.62 -1.49 -1.55
CA GLY A 50 -11.66 -2.50 -1.32
C GLY A 50 -11.19 -3.72 -0.52
N GLU A 51 -9.90 -3.78 -0.16
CA GLU A 51 -9.25 -4.95 0.45
C GLU A 51 -9.48 -6.27 -0.34
N ASP A 52 -9.72 -6.17 -1.65
CA ASP A 52 -9.99 -7.27 -2.58
C ASP A 52 -8.73 -7.64 -3.40
N LEU A 53 -7.62 -7.80 -2.67
CA LEU A 53 -6.36 -8.21 -3.26
C LEU A 53 -6.27 -9.74 -3.28
N ARG A 54 -5.91 -10.30 -4.45
CA ARG A 54 -5.68 -11.76 -4.59
C ARG A 54 -4.39 -12.24 -3.90
N ALA A 55 -3.49 -11.32 -3.60
CA ALA A 55 -2.23 -11.57 -2.92
C ALA A 55 -1.93 -10.39 -1.98
N PRO A 56 -1.22 -10.60 -0.86
CA PRO A 56 -0.87 -9.52 0.06
C PRO A 56 -0.17 -8.37 -0.67
N ALA A 57 -0.49 -7.13 -0.28
CA ALA A 57 0.27 -5.98 -0.73
C ALA A 57 1.70 -6.08 -0.17
N THR A 58 2.69 -5.76 -0.99
CA THR A 58 4.07 -5.71 -0.52
C THR A 58 4.31 -4.45 0.30
N GLU A 59 5.27 -4.49 1.21
CA GLU A 59 5.65 -3.29 1.97
C GLU A 59 6.04 -2.13 1.05
N ASP A 60 6.80 -2.39 -0.02
CA ASP A 60 7.23 -1.38 -0.99
C ASP A 60 6.05 -0.60 -1.60
N ILE A 61 4.95 -1.28 -1.92
CA ILE A 61 3.72 -0.65 -2.40
C ILE A 61 3.12 0.26 -1.33
N ILE A 62 3.04 -0.21 -0.07
CA ILE A 62 2.52 0.60 1.03
C ILE A 62 3.38 1.84 1.23
N ARG A 63 4.71 1.72 1.22
CA ARG A 63 5.63 2.87 1.33
C ARG A 63 5.46 3.87 0.18
N LYS A 64 5.25 3.40 -1.05
CA LYS A 64 4.96 4.28 -2.19
C LYS A 64 3.66 5.06 -2.02
N ILE A 65 2.64 4.44 -1.45
CA ILE A 65 1.36 5.11 -1.15
C ILE A 65 1.55 6.16 -0.05
N GLU A 66 2.25 5.80 1.04
CA GLU A 66 2.59 6.72 2.13
C GLU A 66 3.35 7.95 1.61
N GLN A 67 4.35 7.75 0.75
CA GLN A 67 5.11 8.83 0.12
C GLN A 67 4.24 9.68 -0.81
N ALA A 68 3.43 9.04 -1.65
CA ALA A 68 2.58 9.74 -2.61
C ALA A 68 1.54 10.60 -1.91
N LEU A 69 0.90 10.08 -0.85
CA LEU A 69 -0.13 10.77 -0.07
C LEU A 69 0.43 11.60 1.09
N ASN A 70 1.74 11.51 1.37
CA ASN A 70 2.42 12.15 2.50
C ASN A 70 1.75 11.84 3.86
N ILE A 71 1.52 10.56 4.14
CA ILE A 71 0.88 10.07 5.37
C ILE A 71 1.63 8.85 5.96
N ASP A 72 1.29 8.49 7.19
CA ASP A 72 1.70 7.23 7.83
C ASP A 72 0.49 6.28 7.93
N LEU A 73 0.57 5.13 7.26
CA LEU A 73 -0.44 4.07 7.30
C LEU A 73 -0.23 3.12 8.48
N GLY A 74 0.80 3.33 9.32
CA GLY A 74 1.05 2.56 10.54
C GLY A 74 1.42 1.10 10.28
N VAL A 75 1.78 0.76 9.05
CA VAL A 75 2.22 -0.59 8.68
C VAL A 75 3.64 -0.78 9.18
N LYS A 76 3.80 -1.66 10.17
CA LYS A 76 5.08 -2.02 10.79
C LYS A 76 5.16 -3.52 10.92
N PHE A 77 6.30 -4.05 10.49
CA PHE A 77 6.69 -5.42 10.75
C PHE A 77 7.67 -5.32 11.92
N ASP A 78 7.17 -5.40 13.15
CA ASP A 78 8.04 -5.52 14.32
C ASP A 78 8.85 -6.83 14.18
N ASP A 79 10.14 -6.76 14.51
CA ASP A 79 11.12 -7.87 14.44
C ASP A 79 10.86 -8.94 15.51
#